data_AF-A0A7Y0HV97-F1
#
_entry.id   AF-A0A7Y0HV97-F1
#
_cell.length_a   1.000
_cell.length_b   1.000
_cell.length_c   1.000
_cell.angle_alpha   90.00
_cell.angle_beta   90.00
_cell.angle_gamma   90.00
#
_symmetry.space_group_name_H-M   'P 1'
#
loop_
_entity.id
_entity.type
_entity.pdbx_description
1 polymer ?
#
loop_
_entity_poly.entity_id
_entity_poly.type
_entity_poly.pdbx_seq_one_letter_code
_entity_poly.pdbx_strand_id
1 'polypeptide(L)'
;MKFDYIIGNPPYQEMTASDSSRLPPIYNNFMDSAYEIATVVELITPARFLFNAGYTPKDWNKKMLNDKHLKVIQYESDSKKIFPDNDIKGGVAVTYRNSQKTLGPIVIFTKYPELNTIIHKISKTPPIP
;
A
#
# COMPACT_ATOMS: atom_id res chain seq x y z
N MET A 1 -21.78 -5.79 11.72
CA MET A 1 -22.08 -4.79 10.67
C MET A 1 -21.06 -4.99 9.56
N LYS A 2 -21.48 -5.02 8.28
CA LYS A 2 -20.57 -5.10 7.13
C LYS A 2 -20.85 -3.89 6.24
N PHE A 3 -19.79 -3.18 5.85
CA PHE A 3 -19.86 -2.03 4.96
C PHE A 3 -19.65 -2.49 3.51
N ASP A 4 -20.34 -1.87 2.58
CA ASP A 4 -20.06 -2.11 1.16
C ASP A 4 -18.74 -1.44 0.73
N TYR A 5 -18.50 -0.23 1.24
CA TYR A 5 -17.37 0.62 0.88
C TYR A 5 -16.76 1.30 2.12
N ILE A 6 -15.44 1.35 2.18
CA ILE A 6 -14.68 2.26 3.05
C ILE A 6 -13.75 3.09 2.17
N ILE A 7 -13.79 4.41 2.33
CA ILE A 7 -12.92 5.35 1.61
C ILE A 7 -12.35 6.31 2.64
N GLY A 8 -11.04 6.57 2.61
CA GLY A 8 -10.48 7.54 3.55
C GLY A 8 -8.96 7.71 3.56
N ASN A 9 -8.53 8.56 4.48
CA ASN A 9 -7.14 8.85 4.80
C ASN A 9 -6.90 8.42 6.27
N PRO A 10 -6.44 7.18 6.53
CA PRO A 10 -6.24 6.70 7.88
C PRO A 10 -5.05 7.41 8.55
N PRO A 11 -4.96 7.42 9.88
CA PRO A 11 -3.77 7.94 10.56
C PRO A 11 -2.53 7.13 10.17
N TYR A 12 -1.41 7.83 9.97
CA TYR A 12 -0.18 7.21 9.46
C TYR A 12 0.73 6.66 10.56
N GLN A 13 0.72 7.24 11.75
CA GLN A 13 1.65 6.89 12.83
C GLN A 13 0.90 6.78 14.16
N GLU A 14 1.41 5.94 15.05
CA GLU A 14 0.97 5.91 16.45
C GLU A 14 1.39 7.19 17.17
N MET A 15 0.52 7.73 18.02
CA MET A 15 0.92 8.73 19.00
C MET A 15 1.65 8.02 20.14
N THR A 16 2.91 8.35 20.36
CA THR A 16 3.68 7.84 21.49
C THR A 16 4.04 9.00 22.43
N ALA A 17 4.25 8.69 23.70
CA ALA A 17 4.74 9.68 24.68
C ALA A 17 6.22 10.04 24.50
N SER A 18 6.89 9.49 23.49
CA SER A 18 8.31 9.71 23.21
C SER A 18 8.50 10.79 22.16
N ASP A 19 9.49 11.67 22.34
CA ASP A 19 9.92 12.66 21.34
C ASP A 19 10.70 12.05 20.15
N SER A 20 10.54 10.74 19.91
CA SER A 20 11.19 10.06 18.80
C SER A 20 10.64 10.58 17.48
N SER A 21 11.55 10.99 16.59
CA SER A 21 11.21 11.32 15.19
C SER A 21 10.79 10.11 14.36
N ARG A 22 10.92 8.89 14.90
CA ARG A 22 10.56 7.62 14.26
C ARG A 22 9.41 6.98 15.02
N LEU A 23 8.19 7.38 14.68
CA LEU A 23 6.97 6.79 15.20
C LEU A 23 6.59 5.51 14.45
N PRO A 24 6.05 4.49 15.14
CA PRO A 24 5.58 3.27 14.50
C PRO A 24 4.42 3.57 13.55
N PRO A 25 4.32 2.88 12.40
CA PRO A 25 3.17 3.03 11.52
C PRO A 25 1.94 2.39 12.16
N ILE A 26 0.79 3.06 12.04
CA ILE A 26 -0.52 2.51 12.44
C ILE A 26 -1.42 2.22 11.24
N TYR A 27 -1.14 2.83 10.08
CA TYR A 27 -1.98 2.71 8.89
C TYR A 27 -2.14 1.26 8.43
N ASN A 28 -1.14 0.39 8.64
CA ASN A 28 -1.24 -1.04 8.30
C ASN A 28 -2.33 -1.76 9.11
N ASN A 29 -2.50 -1.40 10.39
CA ASN A 29 -3.54 -1.95 11.24
C ASN A 29 -4.93 -1.43 10.83
N PHE A 30 -5.00 -0.16 10.43
CA PHE A 30 -6.22 0.44 9.87
C PHE A 30 -6.63 -0.23 8.56
N MET A 31 -5.68 -0.47 7.66
CA MET A 31 -5.93 -1.17 6.40
C MET A 31 -6.47 -2.57 6.65
N ASP A 32 -5.85 -3.34 7.54
CA ASP A 32 -6.29 -4.69 7.90
C ASP A 32 -7.71 -4.68 8.48
N SER A 33 -7.99 -3.78 9.43
CA SER A 33 -9.31 -3.63 10.04
C SER A 33 -10.37 -3.24 9.00
N ALA A 34 -10.05 -2.32 8.09
CA ALA A 34 -10.96 -1.93 7.02
C ALA A 34 -11.27 -3.10 6.08
N TYR A 35 -10.29 -3.95 5.79
CA TYR A 35 -10.46 -5.12 4.93
C TYR A 35 -11.30 -6.24 5.56
N GLU A 36 -11.41 -6.29 6.88
CA GLU A 36 -12.26 -7.25 7.59
C GLU A 36 -13.74 -6.90 7.53
N ILE A 37 -14.05 -5.59 7.53
CA ILE A 37 -15.42 -5.10 7.68
C ILE A 37 -16.05 -4.58 6.38
N ALA A 38 -15.26 -4.40 5.31
CA ALA A 38 -15.74 -3.85 4.05
C ALA A 38 -15.42 -4.69 2.80
N THR A 39 -16.36 -4.70 1.85
CA THR A 39 -16.19 -5.39 0.57
C THR A 39 -15.17 -4.69 -0.33
N VAL A 40 -15.27 -3.35 -0.41
CA VAL A 40 -14.40 -2.48 -1.21
C VAL A 40 -13.75 -1.45 -0.30
N VAL A 41 -12.44 -1.26 -0.44
CA VAL A 41 -11.67 -0.32 0.37
C VAL A 41 -10.75 0.52 -0.51
N GLU A 42 -10.83 1.84 -0.37
CA GLU A 42 -9.94 2.80 -1.04
C GLU A 42 -9.27 3.71 -0.02
N LEU A 43 -7.94 3.61 0.11
CA LEU A 43 -7.18 4.35 1.13
C LEU A 43 -5.95 4.99 0.53
N ILE A 44 -5.69 6.24 0.93
CA ILE A 44 -4.41 6.92 0.72
C ILE A 44 -3.49 6.66 1.92
N THR A 45 -2.29 6.11 1.69
CA THR A 45 -1.34 5.75 2.76
C THR A 45 0.10 5.99 2.34
N PRO A 46 1.08 6.03 3.28
CA PRO A 46 2.49 6.06 2.94
C PRO A 46 2.90 4.87 2.05
N ALA A 47 3.62 5.14 0.96
CA ALA A 47 3.86 4.16 -0.09
C ALA A 47 5.06 3.22 0.14
N ARG A 48 5.81 3.40 1.23
CA ARG A 48 7.08 2.67 1.47
C ARG A 48 6.94 1.14 1.46
N PHE A 49 5.79 0.62 1.89
CA PHE A 49 5.54 -0.83 1.90
C PHE A 49 5.58 -1.44 0.49
N LEU A 50 5.26 -0.67 -0.55
CA LEU A 50 5.33 -1.12 -1.96
C LEU A 50 6.75 -1.48 -2.39
N PHE A 51 7.75 -0.90 -1.73
CA PHE A 51 9.17 -1.14 -1.98
C PHE A 51 9.81 -2.02 -0.90
N ASN A 52 8.98 -2.69 -0.08
CA ASN A 52 9.40 -3.44 1.11
C ASN A 52 10.31 -2.61 2.05
N ALA A 53 10.01 -1.31 2.16
CA ALA A 53 10.75 -0.34 2.95
C ALA A 53 9.88 0.27 4.05
N GLY A 54 10.46 1.07 4.93
CA GLY A 54 9.76 1.68 6.05
C GLY A 54 9.71 0.79 7.29
N TYR A 55 8.76 1.06 8.18
CA TYR A 55 8.65 0.44 9.50
C TYR A 55 7.47 -0.52 9.63
N THR A 56 6.68 -0.73 8.56
CA THR A 56 5.67 -1.79 8.55
C THR A 56 6.35 -3.16 8.56
N PRO A 57 5.77 -4.19 9.20
CA PRO A 57 6.38 -5.52 9.23
C PRO A 57 6.65 -6.05 7.82
N LYS A 58 7.82 -6.66 7.60
CA LYS A 58 8.19 -7.21 6.28
C LYS A 58 7.20 -8.24 5.77
N ASP A 59 6.66 -9.08 6.65
CA ASP A 59 5.67 -10.07 6.27
C ASP A 59 4.31 -9.45 5.95
N TRP A 60 3.97 -8.31 6.58
CA TRP A 60 2.83 -7.51 6.17
C TRP A 60 3.03 -6.89 4.78
N ASN A 61 4.22 -6.35 4.48
CA ASN A 61 4.53 -5.83 3.14
C ASN A 61 4.36 -6.93 2.08
N LYS A 62 4.90 -8.13 2.34
CA LYS A 62 4.73 -9.29 1.45
C LYS A 62 3.26 -9.69 1.32
N LYS A 63 2.49 -9.69 2.41
CA LYS A 63 1.04 -9.95 2.38
C LYS A 63 0.34 -9.00 1.42
N MET A 64 0.62 -7.70 1.54
CA MET A 64 0.01 -6.67 0.70
C MET A 64 0.43 -6.77 -0.76
N LEU A 65 1.72 -6.99 -1.03
CA LEU A 65 2.24 -7.15 -2.39
C LEU A 65 1.67 -8.39 -3.09
N ASN A 66 1.34 -9.45 -2.34
CA ASN A 66 0.76 -10.69 -2.86
C ASN A 66 -0.77 -10.73 -2.76
N ASP A 67 -1.42 -9.68 -2.28
CA ASP A 67 -2.88 -9.64 -2.24
C ASP A 67 -3.45 -9.50 -3.65
N LYS A 68 -4.05 -10.58 -4.16
CA LYS A 68 -4.66 -10.64 -5.49
C LYS A 68 -5.87 -9.71 -5.66
N HIS A 69 -6.38 -9.13 -4.59
CA HIS A 69 -7.53 -8.23 -4.56
C HIS A 69 -7.13 -6.76 -4.46
N LEU A 70 -5.85 -6.46 -4.27
CA LEU A 70 -5.30 -5.11 -4.06
C LEU A 70 -4.65 -4.59 -5.35
N LYS A 71 -4.90 -3.32 -5.67
CA LYS A 71 -4.14 -2.59 -6.70
C LYS A 71 -3.75 -1.20 -6.18
N VAL A 72 -2.66 -0.67 -6.71
CA VAL A 72 -2.31 0.76 -6.58
C VAL A 72 -2.95 1.49 -7.74
N ILE A 73 -3.83 2.46 -7.45
CA ILE A 73 -4.48 3.27 -8.49
C ILE A 73 -3.73 4.56 -8.77
N GLN A 74 -3.03 5.09 -7.77
CA GLN A 74 -2.21 6.28 -7.90
C GLN A 74 -1.02 6.19 -6.94
N TYR A 75 0.14 6.64 -7.40
CA TYR A 75 1.33 6.80 -6.59
C TYR A 75 1.94 8.16 -6.89
N GLU A 76 2.27 8.91 -5.84
CA GLU A 76 3.01 10.16 -5.95
C GLU A 76 4.22 10.06 -5.02
N SER A 77 5.41 10.14 -5.60
CA SER A 77 6.67 10.07 -4.86
C SER A 77 6.93 11.31 -4.00
N ASP A 78 6.42 12.46 -4.41
CA ASP A 78 6.53 13.72 -3.69
C ASP A 78 5.22 14.03 -2.95
N SER A 79 5.17 13.67 -1.67
CA SER A 79 3.95 13.83 -0.88
C SER A 79 3.50 15.28 -0.76
N LYS A 80 4.39 16.27 -0.92
CA LYS A 80 4.05 17.69 -0.78
C LYS A 80 3.08 18.18 -1.87
N LYS A 81 3.00 17.49 -3.00
CA LYS A 81 1.97 17.79 -4.02
C LYS A 81 0.55 17.46 -3.56
N ILE A 82 0.40 16.56 -2.59
CA ILE A 82 -0.90 16.12 -2.06
C ILE A 82 -1.12 16.68 -0.64
N PHE A 83 -0.08 16.68 0.19
CA PHE A 83 -0.06 17.16 1.57
C PHE A 83 1.07 18.19 1.73
N PRO A 84 0.85 19.48 1.40
CA PRO A 84 1.92 20.49 1.35
C PRO A 84 2.71 20.65 2.65
N ASP A 85 2.02 20.48 3.79
CA ASP A 85 2.58 20.66 5.12
C ASP A 85 3.24 19.39 5.69
N ASN A 86 3.11 18.24 5.00
CA ASN A 86 3.59 16.96 5.50
C ASN A 86 4.62 16.33 4.55
N ASP A 87 5.83 16.11 5.07
CA ASP A 87 6.88 15.36 4.38
C ASP A 87 6.76 13.86 4.71
N ILE A 88 6.07 13.13 3.84
CA ILE A 88 5.85 11.69 3.95
C ILE A 88 6.89 10.99 3.08
N LYS A 89 7.98 10.57 3.72
CA LYS A 89 9.10 9.98 3.01
C LYS A 89 8.69 8.74 2.22
N GLY A 90 9.10 8.66 0.96
CA GLY A 90 8.75 7.57 0.06
C GLY A 90 7.40 7.75 -0.63
N GLY A 91 6.74 8.89 -0.43
CA GLY A 91 5.52 9.24 -1.14
C GLY A 91 4.26 8.62 -0.54
N VAL A 92 3.15 8.84 -1.24
CA VAL A 92 1.83 8.33 -0.89
C VAL A 92 1.28 7.51 -2.05
N ALA A 93 0.50 6.47 -1.70
CA ALA A 93 -0.18 5.63 -2.65
C ALA A 93 -1.67 5.58 -2.30
N VAL A 94 -2.50 5.74 -3.31
CA VAL A 94 -3.92 5.39 -3.22
C VAL A 94 -4.05 3.93 -3.64
N THR A 95 -4.55 3.11 -2.73
CA THR A 95 -4.80 1.70 -2.95
C THR A 95 -6.30 1.45 -3.08
N TYR A 96 -6.67 0.55 -3.98
CA TYR A 96 -8.02 0.03 -4.12
C TYR A 96 -7.98 -1.48 -3.87
N ARG A 97 -8.81 -1.96 -2.95
CA ARG A 97 -8.99 -3.37 -2.67
C ARG A 97 -10.45 -3.76 -2.87
N ASN A 98 -10.72 -4.86 -3.56
CA ASN A 98 -12.06 -5.41 -3.67
C ASN A 98 -12.03 -6.92 -3.43
N SER A 99 -12.57 -7.35 -2.28
CA SER A 99 -12.56 -8.75 -1.84
C SER A 99 -13.27 -9.71 -2.81
N GLN A 100 -14.15 -9.21 -3.68
CA GLN A 100 -14.90 -10.00 -4.66
C GLN A 100 -14.27 -10.01 -6.05
N LYS A 101 -13.19 -9.26 -6.29
CA LYS A 101 -12.53 -9.17 -7.61
C LYS A 101 -11.07 -9.61 -7.53
N THR A 102 -10.65 -10.50 -8.41
CA THR A 102 -9.23 -10.79 -8.59
C THR A 102 -8.64 -9.74 -9.54
N LEU A 103 -7.83 -8.84 -9.01
CA LEU A 103 -7.13 -7.77 -9.74
C LEU A 103 -5.73 -8.22 -10.19
N GLY A 104 -5.17 -9.23 -9.51
CA GLY A 104 -3.80 -9.70 -9.68
C GLY A 104 -2.88 -9.07 -8.63
N PRO A 105 -1.94 -9.84 -8.05
CA PRO A 105 -1.02 -9.32 -7.05
C PRO A 105 -0.06 -8.31 -7.66
N ILE A 106 0.40 -7.36 -6.84
CA ILE A 106 1.38 -6.35 -7.26
C ILE A 106 2.74 -7.02 -7.51
N VAL A 107 3.18 -7.90 -6.60
CA VAL A 107 4.48 -8.61 -6.58
C VAL A 107 5.69 -7.68 -6.55
N ILE A 108 5.89 -6.90 -7.61
CA ILE A 108 6.92 -5.87 -7.75
C ILE A 108 6.22 -4.57 -8.15
N PHE A 109 6.35 -3.54 -7.30
CA PHE A 109 5.87 -2.21 -7.64
C PHE A 109 6.95 -1.37 -8.31
N THR A 110 6.59 -0.71 -9.40
CA THR A 110 7.43 0.30 -10.07
C THR A 110 6.58 1.51 -10.40
N LYS A 111 7.15 2.71 -10.21
CA LYS A 111 6.51 3.97 -10.60
C LYS A 111 6.56 4.22 -12.11
N TYR A 112 7.37 3.45 -12.84
CA TYR A 112 7.59 3.58 -14.28
C TYR A 112 6.70 2.58 -15.04
N PRO A 113 5.67 3.04 -15.77
CA PRO A 113 4.77 2.15 -16.49
C PRO A 113 5.49 1.27 -17.51
N GLU A 114 6.60 1.73 -18.10
CA GLU A 114 7.36 0.99 -19.11
C GLU A 114 7.94 -0.31 -18.52
N LEU A 115 8.34 -0.28 -17.24
CA LEU A 115 8.90 -1.43 -16.54
C LEU A 115 7.85 -2.50 -16.20
N ASN A 116 6.56 -2.15 -16.16
CA ASN A 116 5.49 -3.13 -15.93
C ASN A 116 5.46 -4.22 -17.00
N THR A 117 5.76 -3.85 -18.26
CA THR A 117 5.82 -4.82 -19.37
C THR A 117 6.93 -5.85 -19.16
N ILE A 118 8.07 -5.42 -18.62
CA ILE A 118 9.21 -6.29 -18.33
C ILE A 118 8.86 -7.22 -17.17
N ILE A 119 8.29 -6.68 -16.08
CA ILE A 119 7.85 -7.45 -14.91
C ILE A 119 6.83 -8.53 -15.31
N HIS A 120 5.88 -8.20 -16.18
CA HIS A 120 4.88 -9.16 -16.65
C HIS A 120 5.47 -10.27 -17.54
N LYS A 121 6.52 -9.96 -18.30
CA LYS A 121 7.23 -10.96 -19.11
C LYS A 121 8.01 -11.92 -18.23
N ILE A 122 8.80 -11.42 -17.27
CA ILE A 122 9.63 -12.26 -16.41
C ILE A 122 8.81 -13.13 -15.44
N SER A 123 7.65 -12.65 -14.98
CA SER A 123 6.76 -13.41 -14.08
C SER A 123 6.04 -14.57 -14.76
N LYS A 124 5.94 -14.57 -16.09
CA LYS A 124 5.41 -15.68 -16.88
C LYS A 124 6.46 -16.69 -17.32
N THR A 125 7.73 -16.33 -17.22
CA THR A 125 8.84 -17.23 -17.59
C THR A 125 9.12 -18.16 -16.40
N PRO A 126 9.06 -19.50 -16.59
CA PRO A 126 9.49 -20.42 -15.54
C PRO A 126 10.94 -20.14 -15.15
N PRO A 127 11.34 -20.36 -13.89
CA PRO A 127 12.72 -20.20 -13.48
C PRO A 127 13.62 -21.07 -14.37
N ILE A 128 14.71 -20.48 -14.87
CA ILE A 128 15.75 -21.21 -15.60
C ILE A 128 16.41 -22.16 -14.59
N PRO A 129 16.61 -23.45 -14.93
CA PRO A 129 17.25 -24.42 -14.05
C PRO A 129 18.67 -24.03 -13.62
#